data_AF-A0A3Q3FGW1-F1
#
_entry.id   AF-A0A3Q3FGW1-F1
#
_cell.length_a   1.000
_cell.length_b   1.000
_cell.length_c   1.000
_cell.angle_alpha   90.00
_cell.angle_beta   90.00
_cell.angle_gamma   90.00
#
_symmetry.space_group_name_H-M   'P 1'
#
loop_
_entity.id
_entity.type
_entity.pdbx_description
1 polymer ?
#
loop_
_entity_poly.entity_id
_entity_poly.type
_entity_poly.pdbx_seq_one_letter_code
_entity_poly.pdbx_strand_id
1 'polypeptide(L)'
;MFELIGSEASYLRSLRVAVNHFYASAELKETLSKREHHVLFSNSRVVMAASEKFLMDLEMRLGERVLMSQVGDIVLQNCPEFYRLYVPYVTNMMYQEALVNQLLQQNRDFLSSVKKLENDPVCQRQSLKSFLVLPFQRITRMKLILESILKLTEPGSASILNLEKAIEAIHEIVTECDKGVQNMKQIEELVSLQMLMDFGKVKSVPLVVRGRFLVHHGPMRQLTLEAAHSSRISFISVYLHLFNDLLIISSKKYFLQPAIINHCFSSSKTYSDGMLFHLLYKKNDDPNWLSEHFQFYCVKH
;
A
#
# COMPACT_ATOMS: atom_id res chain seq x y z
N MET A 1 10.24 -3.62 -29.49
CA MET A 1 9.05 -2.80 -29.85
C MET A 1 7.79 -3.65 -30.04
N PHE A 2 7.76 -4.63 -30.95
CA PHE A 2 6.52 -5.40 -31.25
C PHE A 2 5.89 -6.05 -30.02
N GLU A 3 6.70 -6.58 -29.10
CA GLU A 3 6.20 -7.11 -27.82
C GLU A 3 5.50 -6.04 -26.96
N LEU A 4 6.03 -4.81 -26.91
CA LEU A 4 5.44 -3.71 -26.16
C LEU A 4 4.07 -3.32 -26.75
N ILE A 5 4.00 -3.18 -28.08
CA ILE A 5 2.75 -2.85 -28.79
C ILE A 5 1.72 -3.96 -28.64
N GLY A 6 2.09 -5.20 -28.95
CA GLY A 6 1.18 -6.35 -28.87
C GLY A 6 0.66 -6.57 -27.45
N SER A 7 1.52 -6.40 -26.45
CA SER A 7 1.10 -6.49 -25.05
C SER A 7 0.24 -5.30 -24.60
N GLU A 8 0.49 -4.07 -25.08
CA GLU A 8 -0.37 -2.91 -24.81
C GLU A 8 -1.76 -3.07 -25.44
N ALA A 9 -1.83 -3.51 -26.70
CA ALA A 9 -3.10 -3.79 -27.38
C ALA A 9 -3.92 -4.88 -26.67
N SER A 10 -3.24 -5.90 -26.15
CA SER A 10 -3.88 -6.95 -25.35
C SER A 10 -4.37 -6.43 -24.01
N TYR A 11 -3.55 -5.61 -23.33
CA TYR A 11 -3.92 -4.94 -22.07
C TYR A 11 -5.13 -4.00 -22.25
N LEU A 12 -5.11 -3.15 -23.28
CA LEU A 12 -6.22 -2.24 -23.60
C LEU A 12 -7.51 -3.00 -23.90
N ARG A 13 -7.43 -4.14 -24.61
CA ARG A 13 -8.59 -5.01 -24.85
C ARG A 13 -9.21 -5.48 -23.53
N SER A 14 -8.39 -5.92 -22.59
CA SER A 14 -8.87 -6.36 -21.27
C SER A 14 -9.40 -5.19 -20.42
N LEU A 15 -8.79 -4.01 -20.49
CA LEU A 15 -9.34 -2.80 -19.85
C LEU A 15 -10.70 -2.41 -20.44
N ARG A 16 -10.88 -2.53 -21.75
CA ARG A 16 -12.18 -2.28 -22.40
C ARG A 16 -13.25 -3.25 -21.90
N VAL A 17 -12.92 -4.51 -21.60
CA VAL A 17 -13.87 -5.41 -20.93
C VAL A 17 -14.20 -4.91 -19.52
N ALA A 18 -13.19 -4.56 -18.71
CA ALA A 18 -13.38 -4.01 -17.37
C ALA A 18 -14.31 -2.78 -17.37
N VAL A 19 -14.15 -1.89 -18.35
CA VAL A 19 -14.90 -0.63 -18.42
C VAL A 19 -16.25 -0.76 -19.13
N ASN A 20 -16.29 -1.38 -20.29
CA ASN A 20 -17.51 -1.41 -21.11
C ASN A 20 -18.47 -2.52 -20.68
N HIS A 21 -17.96 -3.62 -20.12
CA HIS A 21 -18.78 -4.74 -19.70
C HIS A 21 -19.14 -4.66 -18.22
N PHE A 22 -18.16 -4.44 -17.33
CA PHE A 22 -18.42 -4.39 -15.89
C PHE A 22 -18.79 -2.99 -15.40
N TYR A 23 -17.92 -1.99 -15.57
CA TYR A 23 -18.18 -0.63 -15.04
C TYR A 23 -19.49 -0.03 -15.58
N ALA A 24 -19.75 -0.20 -16.89
CA ALA A 24 -20.88 0.37 -17.58
C ALA A 24 -22.19 -0.45 -17.47
N SER A 25 -22.15 -1.65 -16.88
CA SER A 25 -23.35 -2.47 -16.69
C SER A 25 -24.33 -1.77 -15.75
N ALA A 26 -25.54 -1.50 -16.25
CA ALA A 26 -26.63 -0.92 -15.46
C ALA A 26 -27.05 -1.88 -14.34
N GLU A 27 -27.22 -3.17 -14.67
CA GLU A 27 -27.60 -4.22 -13.70
C GLU A 27 -26.59 -4.32 -12.55
N LEU A 28 -25.29 -4.31 -12.85
CA LEU A 28 -24.27 -4.35 -11.79
C LEU A 28 -24.27 -3.06 -10.97
N LYS A 29 -24.44 -1.90 -11.63
CA LYS A 29 -24.45 -0.60 -10.96
C LYS A 29 -25.63 -0.44 -10.00
N GLU A 30 -26.79 -1.03 -10.29
CA GLU A 30 -27.96 -1.00 -9.41
C GLU A 30 -27.74 -1.77 -8.09
N THR A 31 -26.83 -2.74 -8.08
CA THR A 31 -26.46 -3.50 -6.87
C THR A 31 -25.48 -2.77 -5.94
N LEU A 32 -24.99 -1.59 -6.34
CA LEU A 32 -23.94 -0.85 -5.67
C LEU A 32 -24.38 0.57 -5.30
N SER A 33 -23.98 1.05 -4.14
CA SER A 33 -24.02 2.49 -3.87
C SER A 33 -23.05 3.25 -4.78
N LYS A 34 -23.27 4.56 -4.94
CA LYS A 34 -22.36 5.43 -5.71
C LYS A 34 -20.93 5.37 -5.17
N ARG A 35 -20.77 5.26 -3.85
CA ARG A 35 -19.46 5.16 -3.20
C ARG A 35 -18.80 3.82 -3.51
N GLU A 36 -19.52 2.70 -3.39
CA GLU A 36 -18.98 1.38 -3.67
C GLU A 36 -18.60 1.23 -5.15
N HIS A 37 -19.43 1.72 -6.07
CA HIS A 37 -19.12 1.73 -7.51
C HIS A 37 -17.84 2.54 -7.79
N HIS A 38 -17.72 3.72 -7.17
CA HIS A 38 -16.52 4.56 -7.31
C HIS A 38 -15.28 3.89 -6.74
N VAL A 39 -15.36 3.27 -5.56
CA VAL A 39 -14.22 2.57 -4.95
C VAL A 39 -13.82 1.38 -5.83
N LEU A 40 -14.78 0.49 -6.15
CA LEU A 40 -14.56 -0.77 -6.84
C LEU A 40 -13.86 -0.60 -8.20
N PHE A 41 -14.25 0.41 -8.97
CA PHE A 41 -13.65 0.65 -10.29
C PHE A 41 -12.64 1.80 -10.34
N SER A 42 -12.54 2.60 -9.28
CA SER A 42 -11.61 3.73 -9.15
C SER A 42 -11.57 4.59 -10.43
N ASN A 43 -10.38 4.95 -10.91
CA ASN A 43 -10.17 5.71 -12.15
C ASN A 43 -9.94 4.82 -13.39
N SER A 44 -10.45 3.58 -13.42
CA SER A 44 -10.26 2.61 -14.53
C SER A 44 -10.58 3.17 -15.92
N ARG A 45 -11.61 4.01 -16.06
CA ARG A 45 -11.92 4.71 -17.33
C ARG A 45 -10.78 5.58 -17.82
N VAL A 46 -10.14 6.31 -16.92
CA VAL A 46 -9.03 7.20 -17.25
C VAL A 46 -7.76 6.39 -17.55
N VAL A 47 -7.54 5.29 -16.82
CA VAL A 47 -6.46 4.34 -17.11
C VAL A 47 -6.62 3.75 -18.52
N MET A 48 -7.83 3.35 -18.91
CA MET A 48 -8.14 2.86 -20.26
C MET A 48 -7.85 3.92 -21.34
N ALA A 49 -8.28 5.16 -21.13
CA ALA A 49 -8.02 6.25 -22.09
C ALA A 49 -6.51 6.54 -22.23
N ALA A 50 -5.74 6.50 -21.14
CA ALA A 50 -4.30 6.68 -21.18
C ALA A 50 -3.59 5.51 -21.91
N SER A 51 -4.04 4.28 -21.69
CA SER A 51 -3.56 3.09 -22.42
C SER A 51 -3.87 3.18 -23.93
N GLU A 52 -5.06 3.66 -24.29
CA GLU A 52 -5.43 3.89 -25.69
C GLU A 52 -4.55 4.95 -26.35
N LYS A 53 -4.32 6.08 -25.70
CA LYS A 53 -3.40 7.12 -26.17
C LYS A 53 -1.97 6.57 -26.33
N PHE A 54 -1.47 5.85 -25.32
CA PHE A 54 -0.12 5.28 -25.37
C PHE A 54 0.04 4.27 -26.51
N LEU A 55 -0.96 3.43 -26.76
CA LEU A 55 -0.97 2.52 -27.91
C LEU A 55 -0.93 3.30 -29.23
N MET A 56 -1.73 4.36 -29.36
CA MET A 56 -1.71 5.22 -30.54
C MET A 56 -0.33 5.85 -30.77
N ASP A 57 0.33 6.37 -29.72
CA ASP A 57 1.68 6.94 -29.82
C ASP A 57 2.70 5.89 -30.34
N LEU A 58 2.59 4.65 -29.86
CA LEU A 58 3.46 3.55 -30.30
C LEU A 58 3.18 3.13 -31.76
N GLU A 59 1.91 3.05 -32.16
CA GLU A 59 1.49 2.67 -33.51
C GLU A 59 1.87 3.74 -34.55
N MET A 60 1.72 5.03 -34.21
CA MET A 60 2.18 6.13 -35.06
C MET A 60 3.69 6.04 -35.33
N ARG A 61 4.49 5.80 -34.28
CA ARG A 61 5.94 5.63 -34.44
C ARG A 61 6.30 4.43 -35.32
N LEU A 62 5.57 3.33 -35.18
CA LEU A 62 5.78 2.14 -36.01
C LEU A 62 5.51 2.44 -37.50
N GLY A 63 4.48 3.24 -37.79
CA GLY A 63 4.16 3.69 -39.15
C GLY A 63 5.21 4.61 -39.77
N GLU A 64 5.85 5.47 -38.97
CA GLU A 64 6.87 6.42 -39.45
C GLU A 64 8.23 5.76 -39.72
N ARG A 65 8.67 4.82 -38.88
CA ARG A 65 10.03 4.24 -38.94
C ARG A 65 10.07 2.77 -38.53
N VAL A 66 9.69 1.87 -39.45
CA VAL A 66 9.66 0.42 -39.22
C VAL A 66 11.02 -0.17 -38.79
N LEU A 67 12.14 0.40 -39.24
CA LEU A 67 13.49 -0.18 -39.08
C LEU A 67 14.33 0.41 -37.93
N MET A 68 13.95 1.54 -37.32
CA MET A 68 14.78 2.24 -36.31
C MET A 68 13.93 2.91 -35.22
N SER A 69 13.06 2.14 -34.59
CA SER A 69 12.10 2.70 -33.66
C SER A 69 12.57 2.56 -32.20
N GLN A 70 13.19 3.64 -31.73
CA GLN A 70 13.42 3.83 -30.30
C GLN A 70 12.05 3.94 -29.60
N VAL A 71 11.85 3.20 -28.51
CA VAL A 71 10.61 3.23 -27.70
C VAL A 71 10.77 3.99 -26.39
N GLY A 72 12.01 4.15 -25.92
CA GLY A 72 12.27 4.73 -24.59
C GLY A 72 11.75 6.16 -24.47
N ASP A 73 11.87 6.96 -25.52
CA ASP A 73 11.35 8.33 -25.57
C ASP A 73 9.82 8.39 -25.45
N ILE A 74 9.08 7.52 -26.14
CA ILE A 74 7.62 7.46 -26.08
C ILE A 74 7.16 7.06 -24.68
N VAL A 75 7.82 6.07 -24.08
CA VAL A 75 7.52 5.65 -22.71
C VAL A 75 7.79 6.79 -21.73
N LEU A 76 8.94 7.45 -21.82
CA LEU A 76 9.30 8.59 -20.99
C LEU A 76 8.27 9.72 -21.07
N GLN A 77 7.78 10.03 -22.27
CA GLN A 77 6.74 11.05 -22.47
C GLN A 77 5.43 10.70 -21.77
N ASN A 78 5.12 9.41 -21.63
CA ASN A 78 3.90 8.92 -20.98
C ASN A 78 4.05 8.64 -19.48
N CYS A 79 5.28 8.53 -18.96
CA CYS A 79 5.56 8.28 -17.54
C CYS A 79 4.86 9.24 -16.56
N PRO A 80 4.79 10.57 -16.77
CA PRO A 80 4.08 11.47 -15.87
C PRO A 80 2.58 11.12 -15.72
N GLU A 81 1.94 10.73 -16.83
CA GLU A 81 0.54 10.32 -16.83
C GLU A 81 0.38 8.94 -16.19
N PHE A 82 1.31 8.01 -16.43
CA PHE A 82 1.33 6.73 -15.74
C PHE A 82 1.48 6.89 -14.22
N TYR A 83 2.38 7.75 -13.76
CA TYR A 83 2.53 8.07 -12.35
C TYR A 83 1.20 8.55 -11.75
N ARG A 84 0.59 9.56 -12.38
CA ARG A 84 -0.65 10.19 -11.92
C ARG A 84 -1.83 9.21 -11.84
N LEU A 85 -1.86 8.19 -12.70
CA LEU A 85 -2.99 7.26 -12.81
C LEU A 85 -2.79 5.96 -12.04
N TYR A 86 -1.61 5.32 -12.16
CA TYR A 86 -1.37 3.99 -11.63
C TYR A 86 -1.04 4.03 -10.14
N VAL A 87 -0.27 5.02 -9.65
CA VAL A 87 0.05 5.13 -8.22
C VAL A 87 -1.20 5.18 -7.34
N PRO A 88 -2.18 6.08 -7.58
CA PRO A 88 -3.40 6.10 -6.77
C PRO A 88 -4.30 4.88 -7.02
N TYR A 89 -4.34 4.33 -8.23
CA TYR A 89 -5.13 3.12 -8.51
C TYR A 89 -4.62 1.93 -7.68
N VAL A 90 -3.31 1.66 -7.76
CA VAL A 90 -2.66 0.53 -7.09
C VAL A 90 -2.68 0.71 -5.57
N THR A 91 -2.44 1.93 -5.07
CA THR A 91 -2.53 2.24 -3.63
C THR A 91 -3.90 1.87 -3.05
N ASN A 92 -4.98 2.09 -3.81
CA ASN A 92 -6.35 1.80 -3.38
C ASN A 92 -6.81 0.37 -3.67
N MET A 93 -5.98 -0.45 -4.32
CA MET A 93 -6.37 -1.78 -4.80
C MET A 93 -6.73 -2.73 -3.63
N MET A 94 -6.12 -2.58 -2.46
CA MET A 94 -6.48 -3.37 -1.27
C MET A 94 -7.93 -3.10 -0.83
N TYR A 95 -8.39 -1.85 -0.88
CA TYR A 95 -9.78 -1.52 -0.57
C TYR A 95 -10.75 -2.01 -1.63
N GLN A 96 -10.35 -1.94 -2.91
CA GLN A 96 -11.11 -2.56 -3.99
C GLN A 96 -11.30 -4.05 -3.74
N GLU A 97 -10.23 -4.76 -3.41
CA GLU A 97 -10.26 -6.20 -3.16
C GLU A 97 -11.11 -6.55 -1.93
N ALA A 98 -10.92 -5.84 -0.82
CA ALA A 98 -11.72 -6.03 0.39
C ALA A 98 -13.22 -5.80 0.12
N LEU A 99 -13.55 -4.73 -0.60
CA LEU A 99 -14.92 -4.41 -0.97
C LEU A 99 -15.53 -5.49 -1.88
N VAL A 100 -14.82 -5.92 -2.93
CA VAL A 100 -15.29 -6.99 -3.82
C VAL A 100 -15.53 -8.28 -3.04
N ASN A 101 -14.60 -8.66 -2.15
CA ASN A 101 -14.75 -9.83 -1.28
C ASN A 101 -16.00 -9.74 -0.40
N GLN A 102 -16.18 -8.59 0.26
CA GLN A 102 -17.34 -8.34 1.10
C GLN A 102 -18.64 -8.44 0.29
N LEU A 103 -18.71 -7.78 -0.87
CA LEU A 103 -19.91 -7.77 -1.72
C LEU A 103 -20.25 -9.16 -2.27
N LEU A 104 -19.26 -9.93 -2.70
CA LEU A 104 -19.49 -11.31 -3.18
C LEU A 104 -20.05 -12.22 -2.07
N GLN A 105 -19.74 -11.95 -0.81
CA GLN A 105 -20.23 -12.73 0.34
C GLN A 105 -21.59 -12.25 0.85
N GLN A 106 -21.80 -10.93 0.91
CA GLN A 106 -22.92 -10.33 1.63
C GLN A 106 -24.04 -9.83 0.71
N ASN A 107 -23.76 -9.55 -0.55
CA ASN A 107 -24.72 -8.98 -1.50
C ASN A 107 -25.05 -10.00 -2.61
N ARG A 108 -26.20 -10.66 -2.48
CA ARG A 108 -26.65 -11.71 -3.42
C ARG A 108 -26.91 -11.19 -4.82
N ASP A 109 -27.43 -9.96 -4.95
CA ASP A 109 -27.72 -9.36 -6.24
C ASP A 109 -26.43 -9.02 -6.97
N PHE A 110 -25.46 -8.44 -6.26
CA PHE A 110 -24.11 -8.20 -6.80
C PHE A 110 -23.46 -9.51 -7.27
N LEU A 111 -23.49 -10.56 -6.44
CA LEU A 111 -22.96 -11.87 -6.80
C LEU A 111 -23.61 -12.44 -8.06
N SER A 112 -24.93 -12.34 -8.18
CA SER A 112 -25.68 -12.81 -9.35
C SER A 112 -25.30 -12.04 -10.61
N SER A 113 -25.28 -10.70 -10.53
CA SER A 113 -24.91 -9.81 -11.63
C SER A 113 -23.46 -10.06 -12.09
N VAL A 114 -22.51 -10.20 -11.17
CA VAL A 114 -21.11 -10.51 -11.51
C VAL A 114 -21.01 -11.87 -12.20
N LYS A 115 -21.64 -12.93 -11.67
CA LYS A 115 -21.62 -14.26 -12.31
C LYS A 115 -22.22 -14.24 -13.72
N LYS A 116 -23.32 -13.50 -13.92
CA LYS A 116 -23.93 -13.34 -15.24
C LYS A 116 -22.94 -12.68 -16.21
N LEU A 117 -22.27 -11.60 -15.79
CA LEU A 117 -21.28 -10.89 -16.60
C LEU A 117 -20.04 -11.75 -16.89
N GLU A 118 -19.53 -12.48 -15.90
CA GLU A 118 -18.34 -13.36 -16.04
C GLU A 118 -18.58 -14.54 -16.99
N ASN A 119 -19.83 -14.98 -17.14
CA ASN A 119 -20.21 -16.03 -18.10
C ASN A 119 -20.28 -15.55 -19.56
N ASP A 120 -20.22 -14.24 -19.80
CA ASP A 120 -20.20 -13.69 -21.15
C ASP A 120 -18.89 -14.08 -21.88
N PRO A 121 -18.94 -14.57 -23.13
CA PRO A 121 -17.74 -14.91 -23.91
C PRO A 121 -16.69 -13.77 -24.00
N VAL A 122 -17.11 -12.50 -23.91
CA VAL A 122 -16.20 -11.34 -23.92
C VAL A 122 -15.20 -11.40 -22.76
N CYS A 123 -15.57 -12.02 -21.65
CA CYS A 123 -14.70 -12.18 -20.48
C CYS A 123 -13.64 -13.26 -20.67
N GLN A 124 -13.77 -14.15 -21.65
CA GLN A 124 -12.80 -15.24 -21.90
C GLN A 124 -12.47 -16.06 -20.62
N ARG A 125 -13.50 -16.34 -19.81
CA ARG A 125 -13.40 -17.06 -18.51
C ARG A 125 -12.61 -16.32 -17.42
N GLN A 126 -12.32 -15.04 -17.60
CA GLN A 126 -11.71 -14.19 -16.58
C GLN A 126 -12.78 -13.65 -15.62
N SER A 127 -12.42 -13.52 -14.35
CA SER A 127 -13.28 -12.97 -13.30
C SER A 127 -13.15 -11.45 -13.22
N LEU A 128 -14.13 -10.77 -12.62
CA LEU A 128 -14.06 -9.33 -12.35
C LEU A 128 -12.75 -8.97 -11.62
N LYS A 129 -12.35 -9.74 -10.61
CA LYS A 129 -11.10 -9.53 -9.87
C LYS A 129 -9.87 -9.56 -10.77
N SER A 130 -9.82 -10.48 -11.73
CA SER A 130 -8.69 -10.57 -12.67
C SER A 130 -8.60 -9.37 -13.61
N PHE A 131 -9.72 -8.69 -13.90
CA PHE A 131 -9.71 -7.42 -14.62
C PHE A 131 -9.28 -6.24 -13.74
N LEU A 132 -9.67 -6.21 -12.47
CA LEU A 132 -9.35 -5.11 -11.55
C LEU A 132 -7.86 -5.01 -11.22
N VAL A 133 -7.13 -6.13 -11.24
CA VAL A 133 -5.67 -6.18 -10.95
C VAL A 133 -4.79 -5.77 -12.14
N LEU A 134 -5.38 -5.63 -13.34
CA LEU A 134 -4.63 -5.39 -14.58
C LEU A 134 -3.69 -4.16 -14.51
N PRO A 135 -4.06 -3.01 -13.93
CA PRO A 135 -3.15 -1.86 -13.87
C PRO A 135 -1.85 -2.14 -13.10
N PHE A 136 -1.92 -2.86 -11.97
CA PHE A 136 -0.74 -3.29 -11.23
C PHE A 136 0.14 -4.24 -12.05
N GLN A 137 -0.47 -5.21 -12.73
CA GLN A 137 0.24 -6.15 -13.59
C GLN A 137 0.89 -5.45 -14.79
N ARG A 138 0.24 -4.43 -15.35
CA ARG A 138 0.78 -3.72 -16.51
C ARG A 138 2.03 -2.94 -16.15
N ILE A 139 1.98 -2.12 -15.10
CA ILE A 139 3.11 -1.25 -14.77
C ILE A 139 4.35 -2.06 -14.36
N THR A 140 4.16 -3.18 -13.66
CA THR A 140 5.24 -4.11 -13.31
C THR A 140 5.81 -4.84 -14.53
N ARG A 141 4.95 -5.32 -15.44
CA ARG A 141 5.38 -5.99 -16.68
C ARG A 141 6.08 -5.06 -17.67
N MET A 142 5.67 -3.79 -17.73
CA MET A 142 6.27 -2.79 -18.62
C MET A 142 7.79 -2.69 -18.40
N LYS A 143 8.24 -2.70 -17.13
CA LYS A 143 9.67 -2.71 -16.78
C LYS A 143 10.41 -3.88 -17.42
N LEU A 144 9.88 -5.10 -17.28
CA LEU A 144 10.50 -6.32 -17.81
C LEU A 144 10.59 -6.32 -19.34
N ILE A 145 9.56 -5.80 -20.01
CA ILE A 145 9.55 -5.66 -21.47
C ILE A 145 10.66 -4.68 -21.90
N LEU A 146 10.78 -3.54 -21.22
CA LEU A 146 11.81 -2.53 -21.54
C LEU A 146 13.23 -3.04 -21.28
N GLU A 147 13.46 -3.74 -20.17
CA GLU A 147 14.73 -4.42 -19.88
C GLU A 147 15.09 -5.46 -20.95
N SER A 148 14.09 -6.17 -21.47
CA SER A 148 14.29 -7.16 -22.54
C SER A 148 14.63 -6.48 -23.87
N ILE A 149 14.00 -5.35 -24.18
CA ILE A 149 14.33 -4.53 -25.35
C ILE A 149 15.76 -3.97 -25.23
N LEU A 150 16.15 -3.48 -24.04
CA LEU A 150 17.49 -2.95 -23.80
C LEU A 150 18.58 -4.00 -24.06
N LYS A 151 18.39 -5.24 -23.60
CA LYS A 151 19.33 -6.36 -23.84
C LYS A 151 19.54 -6.69 -25.32
N LEU A 152 18.56 -6.40 -26.17
CA LEU A 152 18.59 -6.66 -27.61
C LEU A 152 19.02 -5.43 -28.42
N THR A 153 19.28 -4.29 -27.76
CA THR A 153 19.65 -3.03 -28.42
C THR A 153 21.16 -2.98 -28.65
N GLU A 154 21.58 -2.50 -29.83
CA GLU A 154 22.99 -2.39 -30.18
C GLU A 154 23.76 -1.45 -29.23
N PRO A 155 24.93 -1.88 -28.69
CA PRO A 155 25.76 -1.06 -27.82
C PRO A 155 26.18 0.26 -28.49
N GLY A 156 26.10 1.37 -27.74
CA GLY A 156 26.49 2.69 -28.22
C GLY A 156 25.41 3.44 -29.02
N SER A 157 24.23 2.85 -29.23
CA SER A 157 23.11 3.55 -29.86
C SER A 157 22.50 4.61 -28.93
N ALA A 158 22.05 5.73 -29.50
CA ALA A 158 21.36 6.79 -28.74
C ALA A 158 20.06 6.30 -28.05
N SER A 159 19.51 5.17 -28.49
CA SER A 159 18.35 4.50 -27.89
C SER A 159 18.59 3.98 -26.48
N ILE A 160 19.83 3.57 -26.16
CA ILE A 160 20.15 2.96 -24.86
C ILE A 160 19.84 3.93 -23.73
N LEU A 161 20.30 5.18 -23.85
CA LEU A 161 20.08 6.19 -22.81
C LEU A 161 18.59 6.47 -22.55
N ASN A 162 17.79 6.53 -23.62
CA ASN A 162 16.34 6.74 -23.47
C ASN A 162 15.65 5.51 -22.86
N LEU A 163 16.09 4.29 -23.20
CA LEU A 163 15.56 3.06 -22.61
C LEU A 163 15.91 2.95 -21.12
N GLU A 164 17.16 3.24 -20.74
CA GLU A 164 17.60 3.21 -19.34
C GLU A 164 16.79 4.19 -18.49
N LYS A 165 16.65 5.43 -18.96
CA LYS A 165 15.80 6.44 -18.32
C LYS A 165 14.33 6.00 -18.22
N ALA A 166 13.79 5.38 -19.28
CA ALA A 166 12.42 4.87 -19.27
C ALA A 166 12.24 3.75 -18.24
N ILE A 167 13.20 2.84 -18.14
CA ILE A 167 13.20 1.74 -17.16
C ILE A 167 13.24 2.30 -15.74
N GLU A 168 14.11 3.30 -15.49
CA GLU A 168 14.21 3.98 -14.20
C GLU A 168 12.89 4.68 -13.83
N ALA A 169 12.31 5.46 -14.75
CA ALA A 169 11.04 6.15 -14.51
C ALA A 169 9.87 5.18 -14.23
N ILE A 170 9.80 4.05 -14.94
CA ILE A 170 8.81 3.00 -14.66
C ILE A 170 9.09 2.33 -13.31
N HIS A 171 10.37 2.11 -12.98
CA HIS A 171 10.76 1.54 -11.69
C HIS A 171 10.33 2.44 -10.53
N GLU A 172 10.56 3.75 -10.64
CA GLU A 172 10.10 4.73 -9.66
C GLU A 172 8.58 4.67 -9.45
N ILE A 173 7.79 4.56 -10.53
CA ILE A 173 6.33 4.42 -10.42
C ILE A 173 5.95 3.15 -9.65
N VAL A 174 6.59 2.01 -9.93
CA VAL A 174 6.34 0.75 -9.20
C VAL A 174 6.71 0.90 -7.72
N THR A 175 7.86 1.50 -7.43
CA THR A 175 8.29 1.77 -6.05
C THR A 175 7.35 2.70 -5.31
N GLU A 176 6.81 3.74 -5.96
CA GLU A 176 5.82 4.62 -5.35
C GLU A 176 4.47 3.94 -5.13
N CYS A 177 4.05 3.02 -6.02
CA CYS A 177 2.91 2.15 -5.76
C CYS A 177 3.10 1.33 -4.47
N ASP A 178 4.26 0.66 -4.33
CA ASP A 178 4.56 -0.18 -3.17
C ASP A 178 4.60 0.64 -1.87
N LYS A 179 5.24 1.81 -1.90
CA LYS A 179 5.24 2.76 -0.77
C LYS A 179 3.82 3.22 -0.43
N GLY A 180 3.00 3.53 -1.44
CA GLY A 180 1.60 3.92 -1.24
C GLY A 180 0.81 2.84 -0.52
N VAL A 181 0.92 1.58 -0.97
CA VAL A 181 0.28 0.42 -0.33
C VAL A 181 0.75 0.26 1.11
N GLN A 182 2.06 0.36 1.36
CA GLN A 182 2.62 0.22 2.70
C GLN A 182 2.17 1.33 3.66
N ASN A 183 2.20 2.59 3.20
CA ASN A 183 1.72 3.73 3.96
C ASN A 183 0.24 3.58 4.31
N MET A 184 -0.56 3.04 3.39
CA MET A 184 -1.99 2.84 3.62
C MET A 184 -2.27 1.76 4.68
N LYS A 185 -1.51 0.66 4.68
CA LYS A 185 -1.56 -0.36 5.75
C LYS A 185 -1.22 0.25 7.11
N GLN A 186 -0.18 1.07 7.16
CA GLN A 186 0.22 1.76 8.40
C GLN A 186 -0.91 2.68 8.88
N ILE A 187 -1.52 3.47 8.00
CA ILE A 187 -2.64 4.34 8.36
C ILE A 187 -3.83 3.52 8.89
N GLU A 188 -4.17 2.40 8.26
CA GLU A 188 -5.26 1.53 8.70
C GLU A 188 -5.00 0.92 10.09
N GLU A 189 -3.76 0.52 10.36
CA GLU A 189 -3.33 0.07 11.69
C GLU A 189 -3.48 1.19 12.73
N LEU A 190 -3.07 2.42 12.41
CA LEU A 190 -3.24 3.57 13.31
C LEU A 190 -4.70 3.90 13.58
N VAL A 191 -5.56 3.84 12.56
CA VAL A 191 -7.01 4.06 12.71
C VAL A 191 -7.60 3.00 13.63
N SER A 192 -7.25 1.72 13.39
CA SER A 192 -7.72 0.60 14.20
C SER A 192 -7.30 0.74 15.66
N LEU A 193 -6.03 1.09 15.90
CA LEU A 193 -5.52 1.36 17.24
C LEU A 193 -6.25 2.53 17.90
N GLN A 194 -6.46 3.64 17.19
CA GLN A 194 -7.12 4.83 17.74
C GLN A 194 -8.55 4.52 18.20
N MET A 195 -9.26 3.64 17.47
CA MET A 195 -10.63 3.21 17.83
C MET A 195 -10.67 2.31 19.07
N LEU A 196 -9.56 1.64 19.40
CA LEU A 196 -9.48 0.70 20.52
C LEU A 196 -8.92 1.33 21.81
N MET A 197 -8.15 2.42 21.70
CA MET A 197 -7.50 3.04 22.85
C MET A 197 -8.48 3.82 23.73
N ASP A 198 -8.51 3.47 25.02
CA ASP A 198 -9.22 4.24 26.04
C ASP A 198 -8.23 5.10 26.82
N PHE A 199 -8.33 6.41 26.64
CA PHE A 199 -7.49 7.37 27.35
C PHE A 199 -8.00 7.69 28.76
N GLY A 200 -9.26 7.38 29.10
CA GLY A 200 -9.83 7.63 30.43
C GLY A 200 -9.55 9.05 30.95
N LYS A 201 -8.74 9.15 32.01
CA LYS A 201 -8.32 10.42 32.63
C LYS A 201 -7.03 11.01 32.04
N VAL A 202 -6.33 10.26 31.21
CA VAL A 202 -5.10 10.70 30.53
C VAL A 202 -5.49 11.56 29.33
N LYS A 203 -4.71 12.60 29.04
CA LYS A 203 -4.94 13.46 27.87
C LYS A 203 -4.90 12.61 26.59
N SER A 204 -5.94 12.72 25.77
CA SER A 204 -6.00 12.04 24.48
C SER A 204 -4.96 12.59 23.50
N VAL A 205 -4.38 11.69 22.72
CA VAL A 205 -3.43 12.01 21.65
C VAL A 205 -3.96 11.41 20.34
N PRO A 206 -4.11 12.21 19.27
CA PRO A 206 -4.51 11.68 17.97
C PRO A 206 -3.39 10.78 17.43
N LEU A 207 -3.71 9.55 17.02
CA LEU A 207 -2.71 8.63 16.45
C LEU A 207 -2.54 8.85 14.94
N VAL A 208 -3.63 9.15 14.24
CA VAL A 208 -3.62 9.36 12.79
C VAL A 208 -3.13 10.78 12.48
N VAL A 209 -1.80 10.93 12.38
CA VAL A 209 -1.14 12.19 12.00
C VAL A 209 -0.13 11.92 10.89
N ARG A 210 0.16 12.96 10.09
CA ARG A 210 1.09 12.84 8.96
C ARG A 210 2.48 12.40 9.45
N GLY A 211 3.02 11.34 8.85
CA GLY A 211 4.38 10.85 9.11
C GLY A 211 4.52 9.97 10.36
N ARG A 212 3.45 9.73 11.12
CA ARG A 212 3.48 8.73 12.21
C ARG A 212 3.25 7.33 11.66
N PHE A 213 3.98 6.36 12.20
CA PHE A 213 3.75 4.94 11.98
C PHE A 213 4.13 4.14 13.22
N LEU A 214 3.49 2.99 13.41
CA LEU A 214 3.82 2.06 14.47
C LEU A 214 5.12 1.32 14.11
N VAL A 215 6.10 1.37 15.00
CA VAL A 215 7.38 0.66 14.87
C VAL A 215 7.28 -0.72 15.49
N HIS A 216 6.69 -0.82 16.68
CA HIS A 216 6.54 -2.09 17.39
C HIS A 216 5.42 -1.99 18.45
N HIS A 217 4.79 -3.11 18.80
CA HIS A 217 3.89 -3.18 19.96
C HIS A 217 3.92 -4.56 20.61
N GLY A 218 3.60 -4.64 21.91
CA GLY A 218 3.58 -5.93 22.60
C GLY A 218 3.50 -5.86 24.12
N PRO A 219 3.26 -7.02 24.77
CA PRO A 219 3.27 -7.11 26.22
C PRO A 219 4.69 -6.92 26.76
N MET A 220 4.82 -6.15 27.83
CA MET A 220 6.08 -5.83 28.50
C MET A 220 5.90 -5.91 30.02
N ARG A 221 7.01 -5.99 30.76
CA ARG A 221 7.02 -5.87 32.22
C ARG A 221 7.73 -4.59 32.62
N GLN A 222 7.00 -3.67 33.22
CA GLN A 222 7.56 -2.46 33.79
C GLN A 222 8.13 -2.77 35.18
N LEU A 223 9.41 -2.47 35.38
CA LEU A 223 10.06 -2.56 36.68
C LEU A 223 9.84 -1.27 37.46
N THR A 224 9.32 -1.37 38.68
CA THR A 224 9.15 -0.25 39.61
C THR A 224 10.06 -0.48 40.80
N LEU A 225 10.89 0.51 41.12
CA LEU A 225 11.76 0.50 42.29
C LEU A 225 11.13 1.41 43.35
N GLU A 226 10.72 0.85 44.48
CA GLU A 226 10.24 1.62 45.61
C GLU A 226 11.41 1.90 46.58
N ALA A 227 11.77 3.18 46.74
CA ALA A 227 12.94 3.61 47.51
C ALA A 227 12.69 3.75 49.04
N ALA A 228 11.70 3.06 49.60
CA ALA A 228 11.39 3.15 51.03
C ALA A 228 11.98 1.97 51.81
N HIS A 229 13.06 2.23 52.56
CA HIS A 229 13.73 1.42 53.61
C HIS A 229 14.11 -0.06 53.31
N SER A 230 13.63 -0.64 52.21
CA SER A 230 14.06 -1.90 51.60
C SER A 230 13.81 -1.76 50.10
N SER A 231 14.84 -1.87 49.27
CA SER A 231 14.71 -1.77 47.80
C SER A 231 13.85 -2.93 47.26
N ARG A 232 12.53 -2.76 47.27
CA ARG A 232 11.60 -3.75 46.71
C ARG A 232 11.46 -3.47 45.21
N ILE A 233 11.82 -4.47 44.42
CA ILE A 233 11.60 -4.50 42.98
C ILE A 233 10.22 -5.11 42.75
N SER A 234 9.31 -4.35 42.14
CA SER A 234 8.02 -4.88 41.68
C SER A 234 7.92 -4.82 40.17
N PHE A 235 7.23 -5.80 39.57
CA PHE A 235 7.01 -5.86 38.13
C PHE A 235 5.52 -5.72 37.84
N ILE A 236 5.18 -4.79 36.96
CA ILE A 236 3.81 -4.55 36.51
C ILE A 236 3.71 -4.97 35.04
N SER A 237 2.71 -5.79 34.71
CA SER A 237 2.44 -6.18 33.33
C SER A 237 1.80 -4.99 32.60
N VAL A 238 2.43 -4.57 31.51
CA VAL A 238 1.97 -3.46 30.66
C VAL A 238 1.98 -3.88 29.19
N TYR A 239 1.39 -3.07 28.32
CA TYR A 239 1.40 -3.26 26.88
C TYR A 239 1.90 -1.98 26.22
N LEU A 240 2.97 -2.12 25.43
CA LEU A 240 3.70 -1.03 24.80
C LEU A 240 3.23 -0.85 23.36
N HIS A 241 3.04 0.39 22.93
CA HIS A 241 2.93 0.78 21.52
C HIS A 241 4.01 1.82 21.24
N LEU A 242 5.02 1.44 20.47
CA LEU A 242 6.13 2.28 20.05
C LEU A 242 5.87 2.76 18.64
N PHE A 243 5.66 4.07 18.49
CA PHE A 243 5.63 4.77 17.21
C PHE A 243 6.99 5.42 16.96
N ASN A 244 7.21 5.92 15.75
CA ASN A 244 8.45 6.63 15.39
C ASN A 244 8.65 7.95 16.15
N ASP A 245 7.59 8.58 16.64
CA ASP A 245 7.61 9.86 17.35
C ASP A 245 6.92 9.83 18.73
N LEU A 246 6.28 8.72 19.10
CA LEU A 246 5.40 8.59 20.27
C LEU A 246 5.57 7.22 20.93
N LEU A 247 5.57 7.18 22.25
CA LEU A 247 5.50 5.95 23.04
C LEU A 247 4.21 5.96 23.85
N ILE A 248 3.42 4.89 23.79
CA ILE A 248 2.21 4.71 24.59
C ILE A 248 2.32 3.44 25.44
N ILE A 249 2.09 3.58 26.74
CA ILE A 249 2.03 2.49 27.71
C ILE A 249 0.57 2.32 28.13
N SER A 250 0.07 1.11 27.98
CA SER A 250 -1.31 0.75 28.34
C SER A 250 -1.33 -0.41 29.33
N SER A 251 -2.38 -0.48 30.14
CA SER A 251 -2.73 -1.63 30.96
C SER A 251 -3.77 -2.44 30.22
N LYS A 252 -3.62 -3.77 30.20
CA LYS A 252 -4.74 -4.65 29.83
C LYS A 252 -5.75 -4.62 30.97
N LYS A 253 -6.65 -3.63 30.97
CA LYS A 253 -7.77 -3.60 31.91
C LYS A 253 -8.91 -4.53 31.47
N TYR A 254 -9.09 -4.74 30.17
CA TYR A 254 -10.08 -5.65 29.61
C TYR A 254 -9.56 -6.26 28.30
N PHE A 255 -10.01 -7.48 27.97
CA PHE A 255 -9.55 -8.28 26.82
C PHE A 255 -9.67 -7.57 25.45
N LEU A 256 -10.40 -6.45 25.35
CA LEU A 256 -10.74 -5.80 24.08
C LEU A 256 -10.32 -4.32 23.97
N GLN A 257 -9.91 -3.63 25.05
CA GLN A 257 -9.55 -2.21 25.02
C GLN A 257 -8.34 -1.90 25.92
N PRO A 258 -7.19 -1.48 25.37
CA PRO A 258 -6.05 -1.04 26.16
C PRO A 258 -6.38 0.27 26.87
N ALA A 259 -6.31 0.26 28.20
CA ALA A 259 -6.46 1.48 29.00
C ALA A 259 -5.11 2.17 29.09
N ILE A 260 -4.99 3.38 28.55
CA ILE A 260 -3.73 4.11 28.50
C ILE A 260 -3.31 4.53 29.91
N ILE A 261 -2.09 4.15 30.29
CA ILE A 261 -1.47 4.52 31.57
C ILE A 261 -0.66 5.79 31.38
N ASN A 262 0.16 5.86 30.31
CA ASN A 262 1.03 7.00 30.04
C ASN A 262 1.44 7.07 28.56
N HIS A 263 1.89 8.25 28.11
CA HIS A 263 2.50 8.43 26.79
C HIS A 263 3.56 9.54 26.78
N CYS A 264 4.52 9.48 25.85
CA CYS A 264 5.57 10.50 25.70
C CYS A 264 6.04 10.62 24.24
N PHE A 265 6.35 11.83 23.78
CA PHE A 265 6.88 12.07 22.44
C PHE A 265 8.42 12.08 22.43
N SER A 266 9.03 11.67 21.32
CA SER A 266 10.49 11.57 21.17
C SER A 266 11.25 12.90 21.35
N SER A 267 10.61 14.04 21.05
CA SER A 267 11.17 15.39 21.25
C SER A 267 10.90 15.98 22.64
N SER A 268 10.04 15.33 23.43
CA SER A 268 9.58 15.84 24.72
C SER A 268 10.39 15.23 25.85
N LYS A 269 11.48 15.89 26.25
CA LYS A 269 11.98 15.75 27.62
C LYS A 269 11.02 16.46 28.59
N THR A 270 9.76 16.03 28.67
CA THR A 270 8.80 16.69 29.57
C THR A 270 8.73 15.96 30.89
N TYR A 271 9.45 16.56 31.84
CA TYR A 271 9.23 16.48 33.28
C TYR A 271 7.78 16.88 33.60
N SER A 272 6.95 15.90 33.89
CA SER A 272 5.76 16.06 34.74
C SER A 272 5.50 14.70 35.39
N ASP A 273 5.51 14.64 36.72
CA ASP A 273 5.45 13.46 37.61
C ASP A 273 6.71 12.57 37.75
N GLY A 274 7.91 13.11 37.50
CA GLY A 274 9.16 12.41 37.83
C GLY A 274 9.49 11.18 36.96
N MET A 275 8.77 10.97 35.85
CA MET A 275 9.10 9.90 34.90
C MET A 275 10.16 10.35 33.90
N LEU A 276 11.38 9.81 34.04
CA LEU A 276 12.49 10.03 33.12
C LEU A 276 12.62 8.81 32.21
N PHE A 277 12.02 8.86 31.02
CA PHE A 277 12.09 7.76 30.07
C PHE A 277 13.48 7.70 29.42
N HIS A 278 14.38 6.89 29.96
CA HIS A 278 15.56 6.44 29.23
C HIS A 278 15.24 5.15 28.50
N LEU A 279 15.02 5.25 27.19
CA LEU A 279 15.05 4.10 26.29
C LEU A 279 16.49 3.57 26.24
N LEU A 280 16.87 2.77 27.23
CA LEU A 280 18.14 2.05 27.22
C LEU A 280 17.96 0.82 26.31
N TYR A 281 18.57 0.87 25.14
CA TYR A 281 18.74 -0.27 24.25
C TYR A 281 19.94 -1.09 24.73
N LYS A 282 19.75 -2.40 24.94
CA LYS A 282 20.85 -3.35 25.07
C LYS A 282 20.65 -4.44 24.03
N LYS A 283 21.56 -4.51 23.04
CA LYS A 283 21.71 -5.68 22.19
C LYS A 283 22.21 -6.83 23.07
N ASN A 284 21.47 -7.92 23.15
CA ASN A 284 22.01 -9.15 23.74
C ASN A 284 22.84 -9.84 22.66
N ASP A 285 24.17 -9.78 22.78
CA ASP A 285 25.10 -10.50 21.92
C ASP A 285 25.21 -11.97 22.38
N ASP A 286 24.10 -12.73 22.29
CA ASP A 286 24.10 -14.18 22.51
C ASP A 286 23.93 -14.90 21.15
N PRO A 287 24.97 -15.60 20.62
CA PRO A 287 24.97 -16.13 19.26
C PRO A 287 23.98 -17.27 18.98
N ASN A 288 23.30 -17.83 20.00
CA ASN A 288 22.53 -19.07 19.87
C ASN A 288 20.99 -18.91 19.97
N TRP A 289 20.45 -17.71 19.88
CA TRP A 289 19.00 -17.46 19.98
C TRP A 289 18.43 -16.79 18.73
N LEU A 290 17.51 -17.48 18.04
CA LEU A 290 16.86 -17.06 16.78
C LEU A 290 15.72 -16.02 16.94
N SER A 291 15.69 -15.27 18.04
CA SER A 291 14.67 -14.23 18.25
C SER A 291 15.27 -12.96 18.84
N GLU A 292 15.16 -11.85 18.10
CA GLU A 292 15.51 -10.51 18.56
C GLU A 292 14.65 -10.13 19.77
N HIS A 293 15.18 -10.33 20.98
CA HIS A 293 14.52 -9.90 22.21
C HIS A 293 14.88 -8.44 22.51
N PHE A 294 13.96 -7.54 22.20
CA PHE A 294 14.05 -6.14 22.59
C PHE A 294 13.68 -5.98 24.07
N GLN A 295 14.65 -5.64 24.92
CA GLN A 295 14.38 -5.22 26.30
C GLN A 295 14.32 -3.70 26.37
N PHE A 296 13.13 -3.16 26.64
CA PHE A 296 12.92 -1.75 26.91
C PHE A 296 12.89 -1.52 28.41
N TYR A 297 13.84 -0.75 28.92
CA TYR A 297 13.85 -0.32 30.32
C TYR A 297 13.14 1.02 30.43
N CYS A 298 12.13 1.10 31.28
CA CYS A 298 11.52 2.36 31.68
C CYS A 298 11.93 2.61 33.14
N VAL A 299 12.92 3.46 33.37
CA VAL A 299 13.39 3.79 34.72
C VAL A 299 12.56 4.94 35.26
N LYS A 300 11.84 4.74 36.36
CA LYS A 300 11.25 5.82 37.15
C LYS A 300 12.30 6.25 38.17
N HIS A 301 12.72 7.51 38.14
CA HIS A 301 13.61 8.09 39.16
C HIS A 301 12.79 8.65 40.32
#